data_AF-A0A9E1WB34-F1
#
_entry.id   AF-A0A9E1WB34-F1
#
_cell.length_a   1.000
_cell.length_b   1.000
_cell.length_c   1.000
_cell.angle_alpha   90.00
_cell.angle_beta   90.00
_cell.angle_gamma   90.00
#
_symmetry.space_group_name_H-M   'P 1'
#
loop_
_entity.id
_entity.type
_entity.pdbx_description
1 polymer ?
#
loop_
_entity_poly.entity_id
_entity_poly.type
_entity_poly.pdbx_seq_one_letter_code
_entity_poly.pdbx_strand_id
1 'polypeptide(L)'
;MQRLVSGFLISTMLLAPVATFADEDVSFNPGYLISDAEMFDVNSMSLSDIQTFLTRGALASHRERDLDGVNRSAAEMIHLAAQEYEISPKFLLTLLQREQSLVEDDYPSQRQLDWAMGYGVCDDCSKDDPRLKKFKGFPNQVWFAAERIRESYLYDLERRGFTETGVGPNIEMTIDGTLVTPVNFATSSLYTYTPHLHGNENFVKIWSKWFTRTYLSGTLLQDNNTGGIFLVQNGTRRPITSRSAFYSRFNEALLIPASTTEIEKYPLGTAISFPNYSLLRSPTGVVYLIVDDTRRGFTSQEAFRAIGFSPDEIVDVEWGDLDPYEETESITTTSVYPQGALLQDKISGGVFYVENGQKYPIHSREILQNRFGMLSIVPVEHEDLESYKRTDAVLFADGTLVAAEGSPDVFVISEGKRHLIEDEITFKLYGWSFDKVIWTNERSVLLHPLAEESLSTELESELIDVASY
;
A
#
# COMPACT_ATOMS: atom_id res chain seq x y z
N MET A 1 -37.08 39.31 51.67
CA MET A 1 -35.67 38.90 51.47
C MET A 1 -35.64 37.39 51.21
N GLN A 2 -35.63 36.98 49.96
CA GLN A 2 -35.36 35.60 49.55
C GLN A 2 -34.08 35.62 48.71
N ARG A 3 -33.12 34.77 49.08
CA ARG A 3 -31.78 34.70 48.50
C ARG A 3 -31.81 33.90 47.20
N LEU A 4 -31.29 34.50 46.13
CA LEU A 4 -30.96 33.84 44.87
C LEU A 4 -29.81 32.85 45.09
N VAL A 5 -29.99 31.62 44.59
CA VAL A 5 -28.91 30.65 44.41
C VAL A 5 -28.69 30.52 42.91
N SER A 6 -27.56 31.04 42.42
CA SER A 6 -27.10 30.86 41.05
C SER A 6 -26.38 29.52 40.94
N GLY A 7 -26.94 28.59 40.16
CA GLY A 7 -26.26 27.36 39.76
C GLY A 7 -25.42 27.61 38.51
N PHE A 8 -24.11 27.40 38.61
CA PHE A 8 -23.18 27.41 37.49
C PHE A 8 -23.25 26.03 36.81
N LEU A 9 -23.72 25.95 35.57
CA LEU A 9 -23.61 24.74 34.74
C LEU A 9 -22.20 24.70 34.16
N ILE A 10 -21.38 23.74 34.60
CA ILE A 10 -20.11 23.42 33.97
C ILE A 10 -20.43 22.50 32.78
N SER A 11 -20.28 23.03 31.57
CA SER A 11 -20.32 22.24 30.34
C SER A 11 -18.99 21.51 30.21
N THR A 12 -18.97 20.22 30.53
CA THR A 12 -17.86 19.31 30.23
C THR A 12 -17.89 19.01 28.73
N MET A 13 -17.03 19.70 27.99
CA MET A 13 -16.72 19.40 26.60
C MET A 13 -15.94 18.08 26.56
N LEU A 14 -16.58 17.00 26.11
CA LEU A 14 -15.92 15.73 25.83
C LEU A 14 -14.99 15.93 24.63
N LEU A 15 -13.70 16.09 24.90
CA LEU A 15 -12.65 15.92 23.91
C LEU A 15 -12.68 14.45 23.47
N ALA A 16 -13.10 14.21 22.23
CA ALA A 16 -12.85 12.94 21.59
C ALA A 16 -11.32 12.70 21.55
N PRO A 17 -10.83 11.48 21.80
CA PRO A 17 -9.43 11.18 21.60
C PRO A 17 -9.09 11.46 20.15
N VAL A 18 -8.19 12.41 19.91
CA VAL A 18 -7.49 12.53 18.64
C VAL A 18 -6.66 11.26 18.53
N ALA A 19 -7.00 10.40 17.57
CA ALA A 19 -6.12 9.30 17.20
C ALA A 19 -4.83 9.94 16.69
N THR A 20 -3.79 9.92 17.51
CA THR A 20 -2.44 10.10 17.04
C THR A 20 -2.13 8.87 16.19
N PHE A 21 -1.96 9.04 14.89
CA PHE A 21 -1.27 8.04 14.07
C PHE A 21 0.13 7.92 14.66
N ALA A 22 0.36 6.87 15.44
CA ALA A 22 1.71 6.42 15.70
C ALA A 22 2.25 5.87 14.39
N ASP A 23 3.54 6.07 14.11
CA ASP A 23 4.25 5.32 13.08
C ASP A 23 3.87 3.84 13.22
N GLU A 24 3.11 3.33 12.27
CA GLU A 24 2.90 1.90 12.17
C GLU A 24 4.26 1.31 11.80
N ASP A 25 4.92 0.72 12.81
CA ASP A 25 6.12 -0.09 12.65
C ASP A 25 5.87 -1.02 11.46
N VAL A 26 6.66 -0.86 10.39
CA VAL A 26 6.53 -1.66 9.16
C VAL A 26 6.41 -3.11 9.60
N SER A 27 5.26 -3.75 9.29
CA SER A 27 5.00 -5.12 9.72
C SER A 27 6.11 -6.05 9.20
N PHE A 28 7.09 -6.34 10.06
CA PHE A 28 8.27 -7.09 9.67
C PHE A 28 7.93 -8.56 9.50
N ASN A 29 7.97 -9.05 8.25
CA ASN A 29 7.80 -10.45 7.90
C ASN A 29 9.18 -11.11 7.77
N PRO A 30 9.65 -11.92 8.74
CA PRO A 30 10.96 -12.55 8.63
C PRO A 30 11.04 -13.59 7.51
N GLY A 31 9.92 -14.12 7.02
CA GLY A 31 9.92 -15.04 5.87
C GLY A 31 10.07 -14.35 4.51
N TYR A 32 9.88 -13.02 4.45
CA TYR A 32 9.86 -12.24 3.22
C TYR A 32 10.44 -10.85 3.45
N LEU A 33 11.66 -10.60 2.95
CA LEU A 33 12.32 -9.30 3.11
C LEU A 33 12.07 -8.38 1.91
N ILE A 34 12.36 -8.88 0.70
CA ILE A 34 12.06 -8.25 -0.60
C ILE A 34 11.82 -9.34 -1.64
N SER A 35 11.26 -8.99 -2.80
CA SER A 35 11.11 -9.93 -3.91
C SER A 35 12.41 -10.24 -4.63
N ASP A 36 12.45 -11.41 -5.27
CA ASP A 36 13.48 -11.75 -6.26
C ASP A 36 13.49 -10.73 -7.41
N ALA A 37 12.32 -10.28 -7.87
CA ALA A 37 12.21 -9.26 -8.91
C ALA A 37 12.88 -7.93 -8.51
N GLU A 38 12.69 -7.47 -7.27
CA GLU A 38 13.32 -6.26 -6.74
C GLU A 38 14.83 -6.42 -6.56
N MET A 39 15.29 -7.58 -6.09
CA MET A 39 16.71 -7.85 -5.89
C MET A 39 17.47 -7.95 -7.22
N PHE A 40 16.82 -8.48 -8.26
CA PHE A 40 17.43 -8.71 -9.58
C PHE A 40 17.12 -7.61 -10.60
N ASP A 41 16.42 -6.54 -10.21
CA ASP A 41 16.17 -5.39 -11.09
C ASP A 41 17.42 -4.52 -11.25
N VAL A 42 18.30 -4.97 -12.16
CA VAL A 42 19.53 -4.29 -12.59
C VAL A 42 19.27 -2.88 -13.13
N ASN A 43 18.06 -2.64 -13.65
CA ASN A 43 17.67 -1.36 -14.21
C ASN A 43 16.89 -0.48 -13.22
N SER A 44 16.80 -0.89 -11.95
CA SER A 44 16.07 -0.15 -10.92
C SER A 44 16.57 1.28 -10.69
N MET A 45 17.82 1.57 -11.07
CA MET A 45 18.41 2.91 -11.09
C MET A 45 19.46 3.04 -12.20
N SER A 46 19.40 4.15 -12.96
CA SER A 46 20.49 4.54 -13.85
C SER A 46 21.71 5.07 -13.07
N LEU A 47 22.87 5.21 -13.72
CA LEU A 47 24.04 5.85 -13.10
C LEU A 47 23.72 7.25 -12.56
N SER A 48 22.93 8.05 -13.29
CA SER A 48 22.50 9.37 -12.84
C SER A 48 21.57 9.32 -11.63
N ASP A 49 20.70 8.31 -11.55
CA ASP A 49 19.82 8.13 -10.38
C ASP A 49 20.63 7.76 -9.15
N ILE A 50 21.62 6.86 -9.29
CA ILE A 50 22.53 6.49 -8.18
C ILE A 50 23.31 7.72 -7.72
N GLN A 51 23.88 8.48 -8.66
CA GLN A 51 24.62 9.70 -8.33
C GLN A 51 23.76 10.74 -7.61
N THR A 52 22.49 10.89 -8.02
CA THR A 52 21.53 11.79 -7.38
C THR A 52 21.15 11.27 -5.99
N PHE A 53 20.91 9.98 -5.85
CA PHE A 53 20.54 9.37 -4.58
C PHE A 53 21.64 9.50 -3.52
N LEU A 54 22.90 9.37 -3.93
CA LEU A 54 24.05 9.53 -3.04
C LEU A 54 24.28 10.98 -2.57
N THR A 55 23.55 11.97 -3.08
CA THR A 55 23.64 13.37 -2.59
C THR A 55 23.17 13.54 -1.15
N ARG A 56 22.60 12.49 -0.56
CA ARG A 56 22.23 12.37 0.85
C ARG A 56 23.41 12.31 1.82
N GLY A 57 24.63 12.11 1.33
CA GLY A 57 25.83 12.04 2.17
C GLY A 57 27.12 12.25 1.37
N ALA A 58 28.26 12.00 2.01
CA ALA A 58 29.58 12.27 1.43
C ALA A 58 29.91 11.41 0.21
N LEU A 59 29.27 10.23 0.07
CA LEU A 59 29.50 9.30 -1.05
C LEU A 59 29.21 9.93 -2.42
N ALA A 60 28.34 10.95 -2.52
CA ALA A 60 28.13 11.67 -3.78
C ALA A 60 29.43 12.24 -4.38
N SER A 61 30.38 12.61 -3.53
CA SER A 61 31.66 13.19 -3.94
C SER A 61 32.84 12.23 -3.83
N HIS A 62 32.63 11.03 -3.28
CA HIS A 62 33.69 10.04 -3.07
C HIS A 62 34.27 9.54 -4.38
N ARG A 63 35.60 9.49 -4.45
CA ARG A 63 36.34 8.92 -5.59
C ARG A 63 37.52 8.10 -5.09
N GLU A 64 37.70 6.93 -5.67
CA GLU A 64 38.80 6.01 -5.35
C GLU A 64 39.22 5.22 -6.59
N ARG A 65 40.39 4.59 -6.56
CA ARG A 65 40.82 3.67 -7.64
C ARG A 65 40.11 2.33 -7.47
N ASP A 66 39.45 1.88 -8.53
CA ASP A 66 38.83 0.57 -8.59
C ASP A 66 39.85 -0.58 -8.74
N LEU A 67 39.37 -1.81 -8.97
CA LEU A 67 40.16 -3.02 -9.14
C LEU A 67 41.08 -2.96 -10.37
N ASP A 68 40.73 -2.17 -11.39
CA ASP A 68 41.54 -1.91 -12.58
C ASP A 68 42.50 -0.72 -12.42
N GLY A 69 42.49 -0.08 -11.26
CA GLY A 69 43.29 1.11 -10.95
C GLY A 69 42.75 2.41 -11.52
N VAL A 70 41.52 2.42 -12.04
CA VAL A 70 40.83 3.58 -12.63
C VAL A 70 40.14 4.38 -11.53
N ASN A 71 40.30 5.70 -11.54
CA ASN A 71 39.70 6.59 -10.53
C ASN A 71 38.21 6.85 -10.83
N ARG A 72 37.31 6.16 -10.12
CA ARG A 72 35.85 6.23 -10.32
C ARG A 72 35.15 6.88 -9.14
N SER A 73 33.95 7.40 -9.38
CA SER A 73 33.02 7.79 -8.32
C SER A 73 32.39 6.58 -7.64
N ALA A 74 31.87 6.75 -6.41
CA ALA A 74 31.09 5.72 -5.75
C ALA A 74 29.88 5.27 -6.59
N ALA A 75 29.18 6.20 -7.25
CA ALA A 75 28.06 5.90 -8.12
C ALA A 75 28.45 4.99 -9.30
N GLU A 76 29.59 5.27 -9.95
CA GLU A 76 30.11 4.43 -11.03
C GLU A 76 30.47 3.03 -10.53
N MET A 77 31.07 2.91 -9.34
CA MET A 77 31.43 1.60 -8.76
C MET A 77 30.21 0.75 -8.43
N ILE A 78 29.18 1.35 -7.81
CA ILE A 78 27.91 0.68 -7.52
C ILE A 78 27.22 0.26 -8.81
N HIS A 79 27.16 1.15 -9.80
CA HIS A 79 26.56 0.84 -11.10
C HIS A 79 27.29 -0.32 -11.80
N LEU A 80 28.62 -0.30 -11.85
CA LEU A 80 29.39 -1.37 -12.49
C LEU A 80 29.20 -2.72 -11.79
N ALA A 81 29.26 -2.77 -10.46
CA ALA A 81 29.03 -4.00 -9.70
C ALA A 81 27.59 -4.52 -9.90
N ALA A 82 26.60 -3.64 -9.92
CA ALA A 82 25.21 -3.98 -10.21
C ALA A 82 25.04 -4.61 -11.60
N GLN A 83 25.66 -4.02 -12.63
CA GLN A 83 25.61 -4.54 -14.00
C GLN A 83 26.35 -5.88 -14.15
N GLU A 84 27.56 -5.99 -13.60
CA GLU A 84 28.39 -7.20 -13.73
C GLU A 84 27.73 -8.41 -13.04
N TYR A 85 27.22 -8.21 -11.83
CA TYR A 85 26.66 -9.29 -11.00
C TYR A 85 25.14 -9.36 -11.07
N GLU A 86 24.53 -8.65 -12.01
CA GLU A 86 23.08 -8.62 -12.24
C GLU A 86 22.25 -8.37 -10.96
N ILE A 87 22.73 -7.50 -10.06
CA ILE A 87 22.05 -7.17 -8.79
C ILE A 87 21.53 -5.73 -8.85
N SER A 88 20.38 -5.50 -8.23
CA SER A 88 19.73 -4.20 -8.14
C SER A 88 20.63 -3.13 -7.47
N PRO A 89 20.84 -1.96 -8.11
CA PRO A 89 21.47 -0.82 -7.46
C PRO A 89 20.79 -0.40 -6.15
N LYS A 90 19.45 -0.46 -6.08
CA LYS A 90 18.69 -0.18 -4.84
C LYS A 90 19.10 -1.12 -3.72
N PHE A 91 19.28 -2.40 -4.04
CA PHE A 91 19.72 -3.41 -3.07
C PHE A 91 21.12 -3.12 -2.54
N LEU A 92 22.08 -2.80 -3.41
CA LEU A 92 23.44 -2.46 -3.00
C LEU A 92 23.49 -1.19 -2.12
N LEU A 93 22.66 -0.19 -2.43
CA LEU A 93 22.54 1.01 -1.61
C LEU A 93 21.98 0.69 -0.22
N THR A 94 20.93 -0.13 -0.14
CA THR A 94 20.36 -0.56 1.15
C THR A 94 21.39 -1.32 1.98
N LEU A 95 22.19 -2.20 1.35
CA LEU A 95 23.28 -2.89 2.03
C LEU A 95 24.33 -1.91 2.57
N LEU A 96 24.82 -0.95 1.77
CA LEU A 96 25.78 0.06 2.24
C LEU A 96 25.29 0.82 3.48
N GLN A 97 24.00 1.17 3.49
CA GLN A 97 23.40 1.87 4.62
C GLN A 97 23.24 0.97 5.84
N ARG A 98 22.74 -0.25 5.66
CA ARG A 98 22.58 -1.20 6.76
C ARG A 98 23.93 -1.52 7.41
N GLU A 99 24.96 -1.74 6.59
CA GLU A 99 26.24 -2.24 7.07
C GLU A 99 27.08 -1.15 7.74
N GLN A 100 27.13 0.06 7.19
CA GLN A 100 28.04 1.11 7.67
C GLN A 100 27.43 2.52 7.69
N SER A 101 26.11 2.64 7.50
CA SER A 101 25.37 3.93 7.41
C SER A 101 25.90 4.90 6.35
N LEU A 102 26.61 4.38 5.34
CA LEU A 102 27.45 5.20 4.46
C LEU A 102 26.68 6.10 3.47
N VAL A 103 25.44 5.77 3.11
CA VAL A 103 24.71 6.52 2.07
C VAL A 103 24.25 7.89 2.59
N GLU A 104 23.89 7.95 3.88
CA GLU A 104 23.41 9.17 4.55
C GLU A 104 24.48 9.81 5.47
N ASP A 105 25.70 9.26 5.52
CA ASP A 105 26.80 9.79 6.35
C ASP A 105 27.56 10.93 5.65
N ASP A 106 27.55 12.11 6.26
CA ASP A 106 28.29 13.29 5.80
C ASP A 106 29.80 13.23 6.09
N TYR A 107 30.24 12.39 7.03
CA TYR A 107 31.62 12.33 7.50
C TYR A 107 32.12 10.88 7.70
N PRO A 108 32.07 10.03 6.66
CA PRO A 108 32.45 8.64 6.78
C PRO A 108 33.91 8.49 7.18
N SER A 109 34.17 7.68 8.20
CA SER A 109 35.53 7.31 8.56
C SER A 109 36.16 6.42 7.48
N GLN A 110 37.48 6.49 7.33
CA GLN A 110 38.20 5.58 6.42
C GLN A 110 37.91 4.10 6.76
N ARG A 111 37.66 3.78 8.03
CA ARG A 111 37.33 2.42 8.45
C ARG A 111 35.96 1.96 7.93
N GLN A 112 34.95 2.84 7.89
CA GLN A 112 33.67 2.53 7.27
C GLN A 112 33.86 2.28 5.77
N LEU A 113 34.60 3.14 5.06
CA LEU A 113 34.89 2.95 3.63
C LEU A 113 35.68 1.66 3.35
N ASP A 114 36.67 1.36 4.19
CA ASP A 114 37.50 0.16 4.09
C ASP A 114 36.70 -1.15 4.20
N TRP A 115 35.56 -1.11 4.89
CA TRP A 115 34.68 -2.25 5.20
C TRP A 115 33.21 -1.92 4.90
N ALA A 116 32.97 -1.21 3.80
CA ALA A 116 31.71 -0.56 3.46
C ALA A 116 30.48 -1.48 3.44
N MET A 117 30.67 -2.76 3.17
CA MET A 117 29.58 -3.76 3.17
C MET A 117 29.80 -4.87 4.22
N GLY A 118 30.77 -4.73 5.11
CA GLY A 118 31.12 -5.79 6.07
C GLY A 118 31.71 -7.06 5.42
N TYR A 119 31.94 -7.06 4.11
CA TYR A 119 32.34 -8.25 3.38
C TYR A 119 33.72 -8.75 3.80
N GLY A 120 33.80 -10.05 4.09
CA GLY A 120 35.00 -10.73 4.55
C GLY A 120 35.25 -10.60 6.06
N VAL A 121 34.39 -9.91 6.81
CA VAL A 121 34.51 -9.76 8.26
C VAL A 121 33.38 -10.54 8.93
N CYS A 122 33.73 -11.54 9.73
CA CYS A 122 32.82 -12.24 10.64
C CYS A 122 32.89 -11.64 12.05
N ASP A 123 31.94 -11.95 12.93
CA ASP A 123 31.88 -11.45 14.31
C ASP A 123 33.18 -11.69 15.11
N ASP A 124 33.81 -12.84 14.90
CA ASP A 124 35.07 -13.23 15.56
C ASP A 124 36.32 -12.83 14.76
N CYS A 125 36.17 -12.19 13.60
CA CYS A 125 37.26 -11.91 12.67
C CYS A 125 37.96 -10.58 13.00
N SER A 126 39.30 -10.60 13.03
CA SER A 126 40.07 -9.36 13.05
C SER A 126 40.15 -8.73 11.67
N LYS A 127 39.77 -7.45 11.56
CA LYS A 127 39.92 -6.63 10.35
C LYS A 127 41.39 -6.41 9.93
N ASP A 128 42.36 -6.78 10.77
CA ASP A 128 43.79 -6.74 10.46
C ASP A 128 44.34 -8.06 9.89
N ASP A 129 43.49 -9.09 9.69
CA ASP A 129 43.90 -10.36 9.11
C ASP A 129 44.46 -10.15 7.68
N PRO A 130 45.71 -10.57 7.40
CA PRO A 130 46.33 -10.43 6.08
C PRO A 130 45.51 -11.03 4.93
N ARG A 131 44.68 -12.05 5.19
CA ARG A 131 43.81 -12.69 4.20
C ARG A 131 42.68 -11.77 3.71
N LEU A 132 42.30 -10.80 4.52
CA LEU A 132 41.21 -9.86 4.23
C LEU A 132 41.69 -8.61 3.50
N LYS A 133 43.01 -8.39 3.39
CA LYS A 133 43.58 -7.19 2.73
C LYS A 133 43.10 -6.99 1.30
N LYS A 134 42.81 -8.06 0.56
CA LYS A 134 42.27 -7.99 -0.82
C LYS A 134 40.85 -7.43 -0.91
N PHE A 135 40.11 -7.46 0.20
CA PHE A 135 38.73 -6.97 0.27
C PHE A 135 38.64 -5.56 0.83
N LYS A 136 39.73 -5.03 1.37
CA LYS A 136 39.78 -3.71 1.99
C LYS A 136 39.60 -2.61 0.93
N GLY A 137 38.76 -1.62 1.25
CA GLY A 137 38.52 -0.43 0.43
C GLY A 137 37.14 -0.45 -0.21
N PHE A 138 36.54 0.73 -0.38
CA PHE A 138 35.17 0.88 -0.87
C PHE A 138 34.90 0.12 -2.20
N PRO A 139 35.72 0.26 -3.27
CA PRO A 139 35.48 -0.47 -4.52
C PRO A 139 35.51 -1.97 -4.33
N ASN A 140 36.44 -2.49 -3.52
CA ASN A 140 36.55 -3.93 -3.27
C ASN A 140 35.35 -4.46 -2.48
N GLN A 141 34.89 -3.71 -1.47
CA GLN A 141 33.73 -4.08 -0.67
C GLN A 141 32.46 -4.19 -1.50
N VAL A 142 32.19 -3.18 -2.34
CA VAL A 142 31.03 -3.19 -3.25
C VAL A 142 31.13 -4.36 -4.24
N TRP A 143 32.29 -4.55 -4.86
CA TRP A 143 32.51 -5.57 -5.89
C TRP A 143 32.39 -6.99 -5.34
N PHE A 144 33.14 -7.33 -4.28
CA PHE A 144 33.18 -8.68 -3.77
C PHE A 144 31.93 -9.08 -2.97
N ALA A 145 31.21 -8.12 -2.37
CA ALA A 145 29.90 -8.41 -1.78
C ALA A 145 28.87 -8.78 -2.86
N ALA A 146 28.80 -7.99 -3.95
CA ALA A 146 27.93 -8.30 -5.07
C ALA A 146 28.29 -9.65 -5.72
N GLU A 147 29.59 -9.90 -5.96
CA GLU A 147 30.10 -11.18 -6.44
C GLU A 147 29.65 -12.33 -5.55
N ARG A 148 29.84 -12.21 -4.23
CA ARG A 148 29.51 -13.29 -3.30
C ARG A 148 28.03 -13.65 -3.35
N ILE A 149 27.18 -12.63 -3.40
CA ILE A 149 25.73 -12.81 -3.45
C ILE A 149 25.34 -13.52 -4.75
N ARG A 150 25.82 -13.06 -5.91
CA ARG A 150 25.47 -13.65 -7.21
C ARG A 150 26.10 -15.01 -7.45
N GLU A 151 27.43 -15.07 -7.39
CA GLU A 151 28.22 -16.23 -7.84
C GLU A 151 28.29 -17.35 -6.80
N SER A 152 27.87 -17.09 -5.56
CA SER A 152 27.81 -18.13 -4.53
C SER A 152 26.40 -18.37 -4.02
N TYR A 153 25.76 -17.37 -3.39
CA TYR A 153 24.51 -17.60 -2.68
C TYR A 153 23.36 -17.91 -3.64
N LEU A 154 23.17 -17.03 -4.64
CA LEU A 154 22.14 -17.21 -5.65
C LEU A 154 22.43 -18.41 -6.55
N TYR A 155 23.69 -18.58 -6.98
CA TYR A 155 24.10 -19.76 -7.74
C TYR A 155 23.78 -21.08 -7.02
N ASP A 156 24.03 -21.16 -5.70
CA ASP A 156 23.66 -22.33 -4.89
C ASP A 156 22.14 -22.51 -4.81
N LEU A 157 21.39 -21.44 -4.58
CA LEU A 157 19.92 -21.47 -4.52
C LEU A 157 19.31 -21.96 -5.84
N GLU A 158 19.79 -21.46 -6.97
CA GLU A 158 19.35 -21.86 -8.31
C GLU A 158 19.69 -23.32 -8.61
N ARG A 159 20.87 -23.80 -8.21
CA ARG A 159 21.36 -25.13 -8.58
C ARG A 159 20.86 -26.25 -7.68
N ARG A 160 20.76 -26.00 -6.37
CA ARG A 160 20.43 -27.03 -5.37
C ARG A 160 19.30 -26.66 -4.41
N GLY A 161 18.80 -25.43 -4.45
CA GLY A 161 17.65 -24.96 -3.65
C GLY A 161 18.00 -24.44 -2.26
N PHE A 162 19.27 -24.43 -1.87
CA PHE A 162 19.73 -23.93 -0.57
C PHE A 162 21.19 -23.48 -0.65
N THR A 163 21.61 -22.54 0.20
CA THR A 163 22.98 -22.01 0.29
C THR A 163 23.92 -22.92 1.07
N GLU A 164 25.21 -22.59 1.13
CA GLU A 164 26.24 -23.39 1.83
C GLU A 164 25.97 -23.53 3.33
N THR A 165 25.21 -22.60 3.90
CA THR A 165 24.77 -22.59 5.29
C THR A 165 23.42 -23.29 5.50
N GLY A 166 22.81 -23.83 4.44
CA GLY A 166 21.55 -24.58 4.53
C GLY A 166 20.30 -23.73 4.35
N VAL A 167 20.42 -22.43 4.09
CA VAL A 167 19.28 -21.51 3.94
C VAL A 167 18.67 -21.64 2.54
N GLY A 168 17.35 -21.74 2.43
CA GLY A 168 16.68 -21.74 1.13
C GLY A 168 15.17 -21.55 1.25
N PRO A 169 14.46 -21.35 0.12
CA PRO A 169 13.01 -21.18 0.13
C PRO A 169 12.30 -22.40 0.71
N ASN A 170 11.35 -22.14 1.60
CA ASN A 170 10.54 -23.14 2.29
C ASN A 170 11.36 -24.11 3.17
N ILE A 171 12.59 -23.74 3.54
CA ILE A 171 13.42 -24.45 4.51
C ILE A 171 13.36 -23.67 5.83
N GLU A 172 12.70 -24.24 6.83
CA GLU A 172 12.60 -23.65 8.16
C GLU A 172 13.98 -23.66 8.85
N MET A 173 14.33 -22.54 9.47
CA MET A 173 15.57 -22.36 10.22
C MET A 173 15.35 -21.52 11.48
N THR A 174 16.30 -21.57 12.42
CA THR A 174 16.28 -20.71 13.62
C THR A 174 17.28 -19.57 13.46
N ILE A 175 16.79 -18.33 13.51
CA ILE A 175 17.59 -17.10 13.55
C ILE A 175 17.27 -16.38 14.85
N ASP A 176 18.29 -16.10 15.68
CA ASP A 176 18.13 -15.42 16.98
C ASP A 176 17.01 -16.00 17.87
N GLY A 177 16.84 -17.32 17.84
CA GLY A 177 15.81 -18.04 18.61
C GLY A 177 14.39 -18.00 18.01
N THR A 178 14.21 -17.38 16.85
CA THR A 178 12.93 -17.31 16.12
C THR A 178 12.93 -18.28 14.94
N LEU A 179 11.83 -19.01 14.74
CA LEU A 179 11.64 -19.83 13.55
C LEU A 179 11.34 -18.93 12.35
N VAL A 180 12.12 -19.07 11.29
CA VAL A 180 12.02 -18.31 10.06
C VAL A 180 11.98 -19.28 8.89
N THR A 181 11.05 -19.05 7.96
CA THR A 181 10.94 -19.82 6.72
C THR A 181 11.02 -18.84 5.55
N PRO A 182 12.23 -18.61 4.99
CA PRO A 182 12.39 -17.81 3.78
C PRO A 182 11.51 -18.34 2.66
N VAL A 183 10.85 -17.48 1.89
CA VAL A 183 9.94 -17.93 0.81
C VAL A 183 10.51 -17.72 -0.59
N ASN A 184 11.62 -16.99 -0.73
CA ASN A 184 12.25 -16.68 -2.02
C ASN A 184 13.79 -16.63 -1.94
N PHE A 185 14.45 -16.48 -3.09
CA PHE A 185 15.92 -16.47 -3.16
C PHE A 185 16.52 -15.22 -2.53
N ALA A 186 15.88 -14.06 -2.69
CA ALA A 186 16.33 -12.81 -2.12
C ALA A 186 16.41 -12.87 -0.60
N THR A 187 15.34 -13.29 0.06
CA THR A 187 15.29 -13.48 1.51
C THR A 187 16.31 -14.52 1.97
N SER A 188 16.42 -15.65 1.25
CA SER A 188 17.40 -16.70 1.57
C SER A 188 18.85 -16.20 1.50
N SER A 189 19.16 -15.40 0.47
CA SER A 189 20.49 -14.81 0.28
C SER A 189 20.83 -13.77 1.35
N LEU A 190 19.86 -12.95 1.76
CA LEU A 190 20.00 -11.97 2.83
C LEU A 190 20.27 -12.63 4.19
N TYR A 191 19.57 -13.73 4.52
CA TYR A 191 19.87 -14.50 5.72
C TYR A 191 21.21 -15.25 5.66
N THR A 192 21.66 -15.60 4.46
CA THR A 192 23.01 -16.18 4.28
C THR A 192 24.10 -15.11 4.42
N TYR A 193 23.83 -13.87 4.01
CA TYR A 193 24.74 -12.74 4.17
C TYR A 193 24.78 -12.25 5.63
N THR A 194 23.61 -12.12 6.26
CA THR A 194 23.43 -11.64 7.65
C THR A 194 22.46 -12.58 8.37
N PRO A 195 22.95 -13.57 9.13
CA PRO A 195 22.12 -14.53 9.84
C PRO A 195 21.56 -13.97 11.17
N HIS A 196 21.05 -12.73 11.14
CA HIS A 196 20.47 -12.03 12.29
C HIS A 196 19.11 -11.42 11.95
N LEU A 197 18.16 -11.52 12.87
CA LEU A 197 16.81 -11.01 12.70
C LEU A 197 16.81 -9.48 12.63
N HIS A 198 17.49 -8.83 13.58
CA HIS A 198 17.53 -7.37 13.69
C HIS A 198 18.20 -6.71 12.47
N GLY A 199 19.28 -7.31 11.95
CA GLY A 199 19.93 -6.81 10.72
C GLY A 199 19.00 -6.85 9.51
N ASN A 200 18.23 -7.93 9.35
CA ASN A 200 17.26 -8.05 8.26
C ASN A 200 16.02 -7.17 8.45
N GLU A 201 15.60 -6.93 9.69
CA GLU A 201 14.57 -5.93 10.00
C GLU A 201 15.03 -4.52 9.60
N ASN A 202 16.26 -4.15 9.96
CA ASN A 202 16.85 -2.86 9.56
C ASN A 202 16.96 -2.74 8.03
N PHE A 203 17.31 -3.82 7.33
CA PHE A 203 17.30 -3.85 5.86
C PHE A 203 15.91 -3.48 5.31
N VAL A 204 14.85 -4.13 5.81
CA VAL A 204 13.47 -3.89 5.35
C VAL A 204 13.01 -2.48 5.69
N LYS A 205 13.38 -1.95 6.86
CA LYS A 205 13.07 -0.57 7.27
C LYS A 205 13.74 0.45 6.32
N ILE A 206 15.03 0.28 6.02
CA ILE A 206 15.76 1.14 5.08
C ILE A 206 15.17 1.02 3.66
N TRP A 207 14.96 -0.20 3.16
CA TRP A 207 14.36 -0.44 1.84
C TRP A 207 13.00 0.23 1.72
N SER A 208 12.15 0.04 2.73
CA SER A 208 10.81 0.63 2.79
C SER A 208 10.89 2.15 2.77
N LYS A 209 11.70 2.75 3.65
CA LYS A 209 11.89 4.20 3.71
C LYS A 209 12.28 4.79 2.34
N TRP A 210 13.14 4.11 1.59
CA TRP A 210 13.72 4.68 0.37
C TRP A 210 12.94 4.36 -0.91
N PHE A 211 12.40 3.15 -1.02
CA PHE A 211 12.01 2.59 -2.33
C PHE A 211 10.57 2.14 -2.42
N THR A 212 9.78 2.36 -1.38
CA THR A 212 8.37 2.00 -1.35
C THR A 212 7.49 3.24 -1.15
N ARG A 213 6.19 3.12 -1.38
CA ARG A 213 5.20 4.17 -1.13
C ARG A 213 4.23 3.78 -0.03
N THR A 214 3.49 4.78 0.45
CA THR A 214 2.33 4.61 1.33
C THR A 214 1.12 5.16 0.60
N TYR A 215 0.31 4.25 0.08
CA TYR A 215 -0.99 4.46 -0.53
C TYR A 215 -2.09 4.70 0.51
N LEU A 216 -3.05 5.54 0.13
CA LEU A 216 -4.21 5.90 0.96
C LEU A 216 -5.38 4.93 0.75
N SER A 217 -6.37 4.98 1.65
CA SER A 217 -7.62 4.23 1.56
C SER A 217 -8.31 4.44 0.21
N GLY A 218 -8.80 3.36 -0.40
CA GLY A 218 -9.40 3.32 -1.73
C GLY A 218 -8.45 2.91 -2.86
N THR A 219 -7.15 2.80 -2.59
CA THR A 219 -6.16 2.40 -3.61
C THR A 219 -6.26 0.91 -3.92
N LEU A 220 -6.27 0.56 -5.21
CA LEU A 220 -6.22 -0.83 -5.67
C LEU A 220 -4.80 -1.18 -6.11
N LEU A 221 -4.16 -2.11 -5.41
CA LEU A 221 -2.82 -2.58 -5.70
C LEU A 221 -2.85 -3.95 -6.36
N GLN A 222 -2.00 -4.14 -7.37
CA GLN A 222 -1.74 -5.44 -7.98
C GLN A 222 -0.30 -5.85 -7.71
N ASP A 223 -0.12 -7.00 -7.07
CA ASP A 223 1.20 -7.56 -6.77
C ASP A 223 1.92 -7.94 -8.07
N ASN A 224 3.10 -7.37 -8.31
CA ASN A 224 3.90 -7.62 -9.51
C ASN A 224 4.39 -9.08 -9.65
N ASN A 225 4.49 -9.81 -8.55
CA ASN A 225 4.98 -11.20 -8.52
C ASN A 225 3.84 -12.21 -8.63
N THR A 226 2.77 -12.01 -7.87
CA THR A 226 1.67 -13.00 -7.76
C THR A 226 0.47 -12.65 -8.64
N GLY A 227 0.35 -11.40 -9.08
CA GLY A 227 -0.84 -10.87 -9.75
C GLY A 227 -2.06 -10.72 -8.83
N GLY A 228 -1.92 -10.99 -7.53
CA GLY A 228 -2.96 -10.82 -6.52
C GLY A 228 -3.40 -9.35 -6.43
N ILE A 229 -4.69 -9.13 -6.19
CA ILE A 229 -5.28 -7.80 -6.13
C ILE A 229 -5.71 -7.50 -4.70
N PHE A 230 -5.37 -6.30 -4.22
CA PHE A 230 -5.64 -5.85 -2.87
C PHE A 230 -6.27 -4.46 -2.89
N LEU A 231 -7.29 -4.24 -2.07
CA LEU A 231 -7.77 -2.89 -1.75
C LEU A 231 -7.05 -2.43 -0.47
N VAL A 232 -6.38 -1.28 -0.54
CA VAL A 232 -5.93 -0.57 0.66
C VAL A 232 -7.13 0.16 1.25
N GLN A 233 -7.45 -0.11 2.51
CA GLN A 233 -8.57 0.53 3.19
C GLN A 233 -8.32 0.59 4.70
N ASN A 234 -8.43 1.79 5.26
CA ASN A 234 -8.26 2.09 6.68
C ASN A 234 -6.97 1.47 7.26
N GLY A 235 -5.85 1.65 6.55
CA GLY A 235 -4.55 1.09 6.93
C GLY A 235 -4.35 -0.41 6.70
N THR A 236 -5.34 -1.14 6.18
CA THR A 236 -5.21 -2.59 5.92
C THR A 236 -5.20 -2.92 4.43
N ARG A 237 -4.58 -4.07 4.07
CA ARG A 237 -4.71 -4.66 2.73
C ARG A 237 -5.82 -5.71 2.73
N ARG A 238 -6.87 -5.49 1.96
CA ARG A 238 -7.97 -6.43 1.80
C ARG A 238 -7.79 -7.24 0.51
N PRO A 239 -7.49 -8.55 0.57
CA PRO A 239 -7.32 -9.36 -0.63
C PRO A 239 -8.67 -9.52 -1.34
N ILE A 240 -8.66 -9.34 -2.67
CA ILE A 240 -9.82 -9.59 -3.53
C ILE A 240 -9.67 -10.99 -4.10
N THR A 241 -10.49 -11.94 -3.62
CA THR A 241 -10.25 -13.37 -3.84
C THR A 241 -10.90 -13.93 -5.10
N SER A 242 -11.73 -13.14 -5.79
CA SER A 242 -12.34 -13.54 -7.06
C SER A 242 -12.48 -12.38 -8.04
N ARG A 243 -12.40 -12.68 -9.35
CA ARG A 243 -12.60 -11.69 -10.41
C ARG A 243 -14.03 -11.14 -10.43
N SER A 244 -15.04 -11.94 -10.05
CA SER A 244 -16.42 -11.47 -9.94
C SER A 244 -16.58 -10.49 -8.78
N ALA A 245 -15.95 -10.75 -7.63
CA ALA A 245 -15.89 -9.77 -6.54
C ALA A 245 -15.24 -8.47 -7.00
N PHE A 246 -14.12 -8.56 -7.72
CA PHE A 246 -13.44 -7.41 -8.31
C PHE A 246 -14.35 -6.58 -9.22
N TYR A 247 -14.88 -7.17 -10.31
CA TYR A 247 -15.64 -6.44 -11.32
C TYR A 247 -17.01 -5.94 -10.84
N SER A 248 -17.53 -6.49 -9.75
CA SER A 248 -18.79 -6.01 -9.15
C SER A 248 -18.64 -4.67 -8.41
N ARG A 249 -17.41 -4.27 -8.07
CA ARG A 249 -17.11 -3.11 -7.21
C ARG A 249 -16.09 -2.14 -7.82
N PHE A 250 -15.17 -2.65 -8.63
CA PHE A 250 -13.96 -1.94 -9.03
C PHE A 250 -13.73 -1.97 -10.54
N ASN A 251 -12.87 -1.05 -11.00
CA ASN A 251 -12.46 -0.92 -12.37
C ASN A 251 -10.98 -1.31 -12.53
N GLU A 252 -10.68 -2.24 -13.43
CA GLU A 252 -9.31 -2.71 -13.70
C GLU A 252 -8.35 -1.59 -14.11
N ALA A 253 -8.87 -0.53 -14.73
CA ALA A 253 -8.07 0.63 -15.13
C ALA A 253 -7.50 1.45 -13.95
N LEU A 254 -7.93 1.16 -12.72
CA LEU A 254 -7.45 1.82 -11.49
C LEU A 254 -6.40 0.99 -10.74
N LEU A 255 -6.05 -0.21 -11.24
CA LEU A 255 -5.01 -1.03 -10.62
C LEU A 255 -3.65 -0.36 -10.75
N ILE A 256 -2.95 -0.26 -9.63
CA ILE A 256 -1.58 0.22 -9.55
C ILE A 256 -0.67 -1.01 -9.32
N PRO A 257 0.26 -1.31 -10.24
CA PRO A 257 1.25 -2.35 -10.02
C PRO A 257 2.16 -1.96 -8.86
N ALA A 258 2.34 -2.84 -7.88
CA ALA A 258 3.13 -2.60 -6.68
C ALA A 258 3.96 -3.84 -6.31
N SER A 259 5.08 -3.62 -5.60
CA SER A 259 5.85 -4.75 -5.08
C SER A 259 5.12 -5.44 -3.93
N THR A 260 5.41 -6.72 -3.71
CA THR A 260 4.87 -7.43 -2.54
C THR A 260 5.31 -6.75 -1.25
N THR A 261 6.52 -6.19 -1.16
CA THR A 261 6.98 -5.42 0.01
C THR A 261 6.11 -4.18 0.25
N GLU A 262 5.72 -3.44 -0.80
CA GLU A 262 4.80 -2.30 -0.67
C GLU A 262 3.43 -2.73 -0.14
N ILE A 263 2.92 -3.86 -0.64
CA ILE A 263 1.63 -4.41 -0.23
C ILE A 263 1.70 -4.93 1.21
N GLU A 264 2.77 -5.63 1.60
CA GLU A 264 2.86 -6.30 2.89
C GLU A 264 3.03 -5.35 4.09
N LYS A 265 3.38 -4.08 3.84
CA LYS A 265 3.37 -3.03 4.86
C LYS A 265 2.05 -2.92 5.61
N TYR A 266 0.94 -3.03 4.88
CA TYR A 266 -0.40 -2.89 5.43
C TYR A 266 -0.80 -4.19 6.11
N PRO A 267 -1.22 -4.22 7.38
CA PRO A 267 -1.76 -5.42 8.00
C PRO A 267 -2.85 -6.09 7.14
N LEU A 268 -2.89 -7.43 7.16
CA LEU A 268 -3.89 -8.19 6.42
C LEU A 268 -5.29 -7.87 6.97
N GLY A 269 -6.11 -7.26 6.13
CA GLY A 269 -7.52 -6.98 6.40
C GLY A 269 -8.45 -8.07 5.88
N THR A 270 -9.74 -7.88 6.13
CA THR A 270 -10.76 -8.85 5.73
C THR A 270 -10.90 -8.93 4.22
N ALA A 271 -10.88 -10.15 3.68
CA ALA A 271 -10.99 -10.42 2.25
C ALA A 271 -12.31 -9.93 1.64
N ILE A 272 -12.26 -9.46 0.39
CA ILE A 272 -13.44 -9.19 -0.44
C ILE A 272 -13.67 -10.41 -1.31
N SER A 273 -14.53 -11.31 -0.84
CA SER A 273 -14.73 -12.63 -1.46
C SER A 273 -15.95 -12.73 -2.36
N PHE A 274 -17.01 -12.01 -2.04
CA PHE A 274 -18.29 -12.11 -2.74
C PHE A 274 -18.55 -10.88 -3.62
N PRO A 275 -19.14 -11.07 -4.81
CA PRO A 275 -19.66 -9.98 -5.62
C PRO A 275 -20.57 -9.06 -4.82
N ASN A 276 -20.53 -7.76 -5.13
CA ASN A 276 -21.55 -6.84 -4.67
C ASN A 276 -22.94 -7.33 -5.13
N TYR A 277 -23.95 -7.13 -4.30
CA TYR A 277 -25.32 -7.62 -4.50
C TYR A 277 -25.48 -9.14 -4.46
N SER A 278 -24.52 -9.88 -3.90
CA SER A 278 -24.66 -11.32 -3.66
C SER A 278 -25.77 -11.61 -2.65
N LEU A 279 -26.46 -12.73 -2.84
CA LEU A 279 -27.48 -13.26 -1.93
C LEU A 279 -26.89 -14.44 -1.15
N LEU A 280 -26.60 -14.24 0.13
CA LEU A 280 -25.93 -15.23 0.96
C LEU A 280 -26.88 -15.78 2.02
N ARG A 281 -27.03 -17.10 2.12
CA ARG A 281 -27.89 -17.76 3.12
C ARG A 281 -27.04 -18.28 4.28
N SER A 282 -27.36 -17.81 5.48
CA SER A 282 -26.70 -18.25 6.71
C SER A 282 -27.10 -19.68 7.08
N PRO A 283 -26.37 -20.33 8.00
CA PRO A 283 -26.73 -21.66 8.52
C PRO A 283 -28.10 -21.72 9.21
N THR A 284 -28.65 -20.58 9.65
CA THR A 284 -29.99 -20.48 10.23
C THR A 284 -31.09 -20.29 9.18
N GLY A 285 -30.73 -20.19 7.89
CA GLY A 285 -31.66 -20.07 6.77
C GLY A 285 -32.07 -18.63 6.44
N VAL A 286 -31.51 -17.62 7.13
CA VAL A 286 -31.74 -16.21 6.79
C VAL A 286 -30.94 -15.87 5.54
N VAL A 287 -31.57 -15.24 4.56
CA VAL A 287 -30.91 -14.73 3.36
C VAL A 287 -30.50 -13.29 3.61
N TYR A 288 -29.28 -12.93 3.21
CA TYR A 288 -28.72 -11.58 3.28
C TYR A 288 -28.40 -11.09 1.88
N LEU A 289 -28.75 -9.84 1.58
CA LEU A 289 -28.20 -9.09 0.45
C LEU A 289 -26.91 -8.41 0.89
N ILE A 290 -25.82 -8.65 0.16
CA ILE A 290 -24.54 -7.96 0.37
C ILE A 290 -24.51 -6.67 -0.43
N VAL A 291 -24.25 -5.54 0.22
CA VAL A 291 -24.06 -4.24 -0.42
C VAL A 291 -22.76 -3.65 0.10
N ASP A 292 -21.74 -3.64 -0.75
CA ASP A 292 -20.35 -3.32 -0.41
C ASP A 292 -19.86 -4.08 0.84
N ASP A 293 -19.60 -3.38 1.94
CA ASP A 293 -19.13 -3.97 3.21
C ASP A 293 -20.27 -4.16 4.22
N THR A 294 -21.52 -4.09 3.76
CA THR A 294 -22.71 -4.30 4.60
C THR A 294 -23.51 -5.52 4.16
N ARG A 295 -24.29 -6.08 5.10
CA ARG A 295 -25.27 -7.14 4.85
C ARG A 295 -26.64 -6.73 5.34
N ARG A 296 -27.68 -7.13 4.60
CA ARG A 296 -29.08 -6.83 4.91
C ARG A 296 -29.93 -8.08 4.87
N GLY A 297 -30.41 -8.51 6.03
CA GLY A 297 -31.23 -9.72 6.15
C GLY A 297 -32.65 -9.51 5.63
N PHE A 298 -33.19 -10.46 4.87
CA PHE A 298 -34.62 -10.47 4.50
C PHE A 298 -35.47 -10.97 5.66
N THR A 299 -36.52 -10.24 6.02
CA THR A 299 -37.40 -10.63 7.14
C THR A 299 -38.35 -11.78 6.79
N SER A 300 -38.61 -12.02 5.50
CA SER A 300 -39.46 -13.10 5.03
C SER A 300 -39.21 -13.48 3.57
N GLN A 301 -39.69 -14.66 3.17
CA GLN A 301 -39.64 -15.12 1.77
C GLN A 301 -40.47 -14.23 0.84
N GLU A 302 -41.55 -13.63 1.35
CA GLU A 302 -42.38 -12.66 0.63
C GLU A 302 -41.59 -11.38 0.33
N ALA A 303 -40.82 -10.86 1.30
CA ALA A 303 -39.95 -9.71 1.08
C ALA A 303 -38.91 -10.00 0.00
N PHE A 304 -38.25 -11.17 0.06
CA PHE A 304 -37.29 -11.62 -0.94
C PHE A 304 -37.89 -11.65 -2.36
N ARG A 305 -39.08 -12.25 -2.51
CA ARG A 305 -39.76 -12.35 -3.82
C ARG A 305 -40.28 -11.02 -4.34
N ALA A 306 -40.74 -10.13 -3.45
CA ALA A 306 -41.30 -8.84 -3.83
C ALA A 306 -40.29 -7.94 -4.56
N ILE A 307 -39.00 -8.12 -4.26
CA ILE A 307 -37.90 -7.34 -4.86
C ILE A 307 -37.44 -7.92 -6.21
N GLY A 308 -37.90 -9.12 -6.56
CA GLY A 308 -37.64 -9.74 -7.86
C GLY A 308 -36.43 -10.66 -7.92
N PHE A 309 -35.82 -11.00 -6.77
CA PHE A 309 -34.71 -11.95 -6.70
C PHE A 309 -35.17 -13.40 -6.93
N SER A 310 -34.29 -14.20 -7.54
CA SER A 310 -34.52 -15.62 -7.74
C SER A 310 -33.89 -16.45 -6.61
N PRO A 311 -34.59 -17.47 -6.05
CA PRO A 311 -33.99 -18.38 -5.10
C PRO A 311 -32.75 -19.12 -5.62
N ASP A 312 -32.61 -19.25 -6.95
CA ASP A 312 -31.46 -19.90 -7.59
C ASP A 312 -30.18 -19.06 -7.53
N GLU A 313 -30.28 -17.77 -7.17
CA GLU A 313 -29.14 -16.86 -6.99
C GLU A 313 -28.53 -16.95 -5.57
N ILE A 314 -29.18 -17.68 -4.67
CA ILE A 314 -28.78 -17.81 -3.27
C ILE A 314 -27.58 -18.75 -3.15
N VAL A 315 -26.53 -18.28 -2.47
CA VAL A 315 -25.34 -19.06 -2.11
C VAL A 315 -25.39 -19.40 -0.62
N ASP A 316 -25.28 -20.67 -0.26
CA ASP A 316 -25.14 -21.12 1.13
C ASP A 316 -23.73 -20.81 1.63
N VAL A 317 -23.64 -20.20 2.82
CA VAL A 317 -22.37 -19.78 3.42
C VAL A 317 -22.32 -20.07 4.92
N GLU A 318 -21.13 -20.02 5.49
CA GLU A 318 -20.93 -20.12 6.94
C GLU A 318 -20.94 -18.74 7.60
N TRP A 319 -21.02 -18.70 8.94
CA TRP A 319 -21.00 -17.41 9.65
C TRP A 319 -19.72 -16.61 9.41
N GLY A 320 -18.56 -17.27 9.28
CA GLY A 320 -17.29 -16.61 8.98
C GLY A 320 -17.27 -15.88 7.64
N ASP A 321 -18.13 -16.25 6.69
CA ASP A 321 -18.30 -15.53 5.42
C ASP A 321 -19.15 -14.26 5.58
N LEU A 322 -20.05 -14.24 6.57
CA LEU A 322 -20.98 -13.14 6.82
C LEU A 322 -20.47 -12.15 7.87
N ASP A 323 -19.70 -12.60 8.86
CA ASP A 323 -19.13 -11.80 9.94
C ASP A 323 -18.35 -10.55 9.49
N PRO A 324 -17.65 -10.57 8.33
CA PRO A 324 -17.02 -9.38 7.76
C PRO A 324 -17.94 -8.20 7.44
N TYR A 325 -19.23 -8.47 7.20
CA TYR A 325 -20.16 -7.48 6.70
C TYR A 325 -20.97 -6.86 7.85
N GLU A 326 -20.97 -5.54 7.93
CA GLU A 326 -21.77 -4.83 8.93
C GLU A 326 -23.26 -5.02 8.67
N GLU A 327 -24.01 -5.46 9.67
CA GLU A 327 -25.45 -5.66 9.52
C GLU A 327 -26.21 -4.33 9.61
N THR A 328 -26.91 -3.99 8.54
CA THR A 328 -27.73 -2.78 8.44
C THR A 328 -29.22 -3.12 8.37
N GLU A 329 -30.09 -2.13 8.16
CA GLU A 329 -31.55 -2.30 8.20
C GLU A 329 -32.05 -3.46 7.33
N SER A 330 -32.78 -4.38 7.97
CA SER A 330 -33.37 -5.55 7.32
C SER A 330 -34.32 -5.18 6.18
N ILE A 331 -34.40 -6.06 5.20
CA ILE A 331 -35.24 -5.90 4.03
C ILE A 331 -36.62 -6.50 4.30
N THR A 332 -37.64 -5.66 4.22
CA THR A 332 -39.06 -5.99 4.42
C THR A 332 -39.86 -5.84 3.13
N THR A 333 -41.13 -6.27 3.13
CA THR A 333 -42.05 -6.08 1.99
C THR A 333 -42.36 -4.61 1.69
N THR A 334 -42.03 -3.68 2.60
CA THR A 334 -42.23 -2.24 2.43
C THR A 334 -40.93 -1.50 2.14
N SER A 335 -39.80 -2.20 2.04
CA SER A 335 -38.50 -1.59 1.74
C SER A 335 -38.51 -1.02 0.31
N VAL A 336 -38.13 0.25 0.17
CA VAL A 336 -38.12 0.96 -1.11
C VAL A 336 -36.69 1.03 -1.61
N TYR A 337 -36.44 0.47 -2.81
CA TYR A 337 -35.12 0.38 -3.45
C TYR A 337 -34.02 -0.17 -2.51
N PRO A 338 -34.13 -1.41 -2.02
CA PRO A 338 -33.15 -1.98 -1.10
C PRO A 338 -31.77 -2.25 -1.71
N GLN A 339 -31.68 -2.21 -3.05
CA GLN A 339 -30.42 -2.26 -3.82
C GLN A 339 -29.98 -0.85 -4.28
N GLY A 340 -30.70 0.20 -3.87
CA GLY A 340 -30.58 1.53 -4.44
C GLY A 340 -31.22 1.71 -5.81
N ALA A 341 -31.52 2.95 -6.18
CA ALA A 341 -31.95 3.32 -7.52
C ALA A 341 -31.53 4.75 -7.88
N LEU A 342 -31.29 5.00 -9.16
CA LEU A 342 -31.07 6.36 -9.68
C LEU A 342 -32.38 6.93 -10.19
N LEU A 343 -32.89 7.97 -9.53
CA LEU A 343 -34.10 8.67 -9.93
C LEU A 343 -33.76 10.06 -10.49
N GLN A 344 -34.37 10.42 -11.62
CA GLN A 344 -34.23 11.75 -12.21
C GLN A 344 -35.55 12.51 -12.11
N ASP A 345 -35.49 13.71 -11.55
CA ASP A 345 -36.62 14.63 -11.49
C ASP A 345 -36.96 15.14 -12.91
N LYS A 346 -38.19 14.91 -13.37
CA LYS A 346 -38.67 15.40 -14.67
C LYS A 346 -38.74 16.92 -14.77
N ILE A 347 -38.81 17.64 -13.66
CA ILE A 347 -38.87 19.11 -13.65
C ILE A 347 -37.46 19.71 -13.67
N SER A 348 -36.63 19.41 -12.67
CA SER A 348 -35.30 20.00 -12.55
C SER A 348 -34.23 19.32 -13.41
N GLY A 349 -34.47 18.07 -13.84
CA GLY A 349 -33.47 17.22 -14.49
C GLY A 349 -32.41 16.67 -13.53
N GLY A 350 -32.46 17.03 -12.25
CA GLY A 350 -31.51 16.58 -11.22
C GLY A 350 -31.62 15.08 -10.96
N VAL A 351 -30.48 14.44 -10.72
CA VAL A 351 -30.39 13.00 -10.47
C VAL A 351 -30.09 12.76 -8.98
N PHE A 352 -30.76 11.76 -8.41
CA PHE A 352 -30.64 11.38 -7.01
C PHE A 352 -30.44 9.86 -6.91
N TYR A 353 -29.55 9.45 -6.01
CA TYR A 353 -29.53 8.06 -5.55
C TYR A 353 -30.59 7.91 -4.45
N VAL A 354 -31.45 6.91 -4.55
CA VAL A 354 -32.52 6.65 -3.58
C VAL A 354 -32.36 5.26 -3.01
N GLU A 355 -32.28 5.19 -1.69
CA GLU A 355 -32.13 3.95 -0.94
C GLU A 355 -32.79 4.12 0.42
N ASN A 356 -33.56 3.12 0.86
CA ASN A 356 -34.17 3.08 2.20
C ASN A 356 -34.98 4.34 2.54
N GLY A 357 -35.76 4.84 1.56
CA GLY A 357 -36.61 6.01 1.75
C GLY A 357 -35.85 7.36 1.83
N GLN A 358 -34.54 7.35 1.59
CA GLN A 358 -33.68 8.53 1.58
C GLN A 358 -33.23 8.84 0.15
N LYS A 359 -33.09 10.13 -0.17
CA LYS A 359 -32.56 10.60 -1.47
C LYS A 359 -31.28 11.42 -1.28
N TYR A 360 -30.24 11.02 -2.00
CA TYR A 360 -28.92 11.63 -1.99
C TYR A 360 -28.74 12.39 -3.31
N PRO A 361 -28.61 13.73 -3.31
CA PRO A 361 -28.40 14.48 -4.54
C PRO A 361 -27.05 14.14 -5.17
N ILE A 362 -27.03 13.99 -6.49
CA ILE A 362 -25.81 13.80 -7.27
C ILE A 362 -25.50 15.10 -8.00
N HIS A 363 -24.38 15.73 -7.66
CA HIS A 363 -24.08 17.10 -8.09
C HIS A 363 -23.37 17.23 -9.43
N SER A 364 -22.84 16.13 -9.98
CA SER A 364 -22.29 16.14 -11.33
C SER A 364 -22.40 14.78 -12.02
N ARG A 365 -22.26 14.81 -13.35
CA ARG A 365 -22.21 13.61 -14.18
C ARG A 365 -21.00 12.74 -13.83
N GLU A 366 -19.90 13.35 -13.43
CA GLU A 366 -18.68 12.62 -13.09
C GLU A 366 -18.86 11.80 -11.81
N ILE A 367 -19.51 12.34 -10.78
CA ILE A 367 -19.86 11.58 -9.56
C ILE A 367 -20.82 10.44 -9.91
N LEU A 368 -21.83 10.73 -10.75
CA LEU A 368 -22.78 9.72 -11.21
C LEU A 368 -22.06 8.54 -11.90
N GLN A 369 -21.12 8.82 -12.80
CA GLN A 369 -20.37 7.79 -13.52
C GLN A 369 -19.39 7.04 -12.61
N ASN A 370 -18.70 7.75 -11.73
CA ASN A 370 -17.75 7.16 -10.76
C ASN A 370 -18.44 6.18 -9.80
N ARG A 371 -19.63 6.53 -9.30
CA ARG A 371 -20.34 5.73 -8.29
C ARG A 371 -21.32 4.71 -8.88
N PHE A 372 -21.96 5.04 -10.00
CA PHE A 372 -23.14 4.33 -10.48
C PHE A 372 -23.14 4.11 -11.99
N GLY A 373 -21.97 4.05 -12.63
CA GLY A 373 -21.84 3.91 -14.09
C GLY A 373 -22.57 2.68 -14.69
N MET A 374 -22.92 1.69 -13.88
CA MET A 374 -23.68 0.49 -14.28
C MET A 374 -25.19 0.60 -14.07
N LEU A 375 -25.67 1.59 -13.30
CA LEU A 375 -27.09 1.74 -12.98
C LEU A 375 -27.81 2.59 -14.03
N SER A 376 -29.05 2.21 -14.30
CA SER A 376 -29.94 2.97 -15.19
C SER A 376 -30.68 4.06 -14.42
N ILE A 377 -30.83 5.23 -15.06
CA ILE A 377 -31.58 6.35 -14.52
C ILE A 377 -33.07 6.18 -14.85
N VAL A 378 -33.93 6.35 -13.84
CA VAL A 378 -35.38 6.27 -13.97
C VAL A 378 -35.99 7.67 -13.80
N PRO A 379 -36.62 8.25 -14.83
CA PRO A 379 -37.32 9.52 -14.71
C PRO A 379 -38.60 9.36 -13.86
N VAL A 380 -38.79 10.23 -12.85
CA VAL A 380 -39.93 10.21 -11.93
C VAL A 380 -40.60 11.58 -11.82
N GLU A 381 -41.85 11.62 -11.36
CA GLU A 381 -42.52 12.89 -11.05
C GLU A 381 -41.84 13.57 -9.85
N HIS A 382 -41.91 14.90 -9.81
CA HIS A 382 -41.27 15.68 -8.76
C HIS A 382 -41.86 15.34 -7.39
N GLU A 383 -43.18 15.17 -7.30
CA GLU A 383 -43.90 14.84 -6.07
C GLU A 383 -43.47 13.48 -5.49
N ASP A 384 -43.24 12.48 -6.35
CA ASP A 384 -42.76 11.15 -5.92
C ASP A 384 -41.37 11.27 -5.31
N LEU A 385 -40.49 12.06 -5.93
CA LEU A 385 -39.14 12.28 -5.43
C LEU A 385 -39.12 13.09 -4.13
N GLU A 386 -40.03 14.04 -3.96
CA GLU A 386 -40.17 14.82 -2.71
C GLU A 386 -40.74 14.01 -1.53
N SER A 387 -41.26 12.80 -1.78
CA SER A 387 -41.66 11.89 -0.70
C SER A 387 -40.46 11.31 0.08
N TYR A 388 -39.27 11.29 -0.51
CA TYR A 388 -38.05 10.76 0.11
C TYR A 388 -37.32 11.81 0.94
N LYS A 389 -36.80 11.39 2.10
CA LYS A 389 -36.01 12.27 2.97
C LYS A 389 -34.70 12.62 2.28
N ARG A 390 -34.46 13.92 2.04
CA ARG A 390 -33.19 14.39 1.47
C ARG A 390 -32.05 14.28 2.47
N THR A 391 -30.91 13.80 2.01
CA THR A 391 -29.67 13.59 2.78
C THR A 391 -28.50 14.34 2.14
N ASP A 392 -27.29 14.07 2.62
CA ASP A 392 -26.04 14.59 2.05
C ASP A 392 -25.82 14.12 0.61
N ALA A 393 -25.03 14.90 -0.12
CA ALA A 393 -24.72 14.60 -1.50
C ALA A 393 -23.89 13.32 -1.63
N VAL A 394 -24.07 12.62 -2.74
CA VAL A 394 -23.16 11.52 -3.09
C VAL A 394 -21.78 12.10 -3.37
N LEU A 395 -20.76 11.50 -2.73
CA LEU A 395 -19.35 11.83 -2.90
C LEU A 395 -18.68 10.93 -3.95
N PHE A 396 -17.52 11.34 -4.46
CA PHE A 396 -16.65 10.41 -5.20
C PHE A 396 -16.21 9.25 -4.30
N ALA A 397 -15.95 8.09 -4.90
CA ALA A 397 -15.41 6.94 -4.17
C ALA A 397 -13.96 7.21 -3.74
N ASP A 398 -13.54 6.61 -2.63
CA ASP A 398 -12.14 6.61 -2.23
C ASP A 398 -11.26 5.96 -3.32
N GLY A 399 -10.01 6.42 -3.42
CA GLY A 399 -9.07 6.09 -4.50
C GLY A 399 -9.28 6.88 -5.80
N THR A 400 -10.33 7.70 -5.88
CA THR A 400 -10.61 8.50 -7.09
C THR A 400 -9.65 9.68 -7.20
N LEU A 401 -9.01 9.85 -8.35
CA LEU A 401 -8.26 11.05 -8.71
C LEU A 401 -9.20 12.10 -9.28
N VAL A 402 -9.22 13.30 -8.69
CA VAL A 402 -10.11 14.40 -9.09
C VAL A 402 -9.36 15.71 -9.26
N ALA A 403 -9.80 16.53 -10.21
CA ALA A 403 -9.32 17.89 -10.40
C ALA A 403 -10.47 18.80 -10.86
N ALA A 404 -10.40 20.07 -10.45
CA ALA A 404 -11.34 21.08 -10.95
C ALA A 404 -10.89 21.55 -12.33
N GLU A 405 -11.81 21.68 -13.29
CA GLU A 405 -11.50 22.19 -14.63
C GLU A 405 -10.79 23.56 -14.56
N GLY A 406 -9.62 23.66 -15.19
CA GLY A 406 -8.80 24.87 -15.20
C GLY A 406 -7.92 25.08 -13.96
N SER A 407 -8.01 24.20 -12.94
CA SER A 407 -7.07 24.17 -11.81
C SER A 407 -5.83 23.34 -12.13
N PRO A 408 -4.62 23.73 -11.66
CA PRO A 408 -3.45 22.87 -11.71
C PRO A 408 -3.48 21.76 -10.66
N ASP A 409 -4.31 21.90 -9.62
CA ASP A 409 -4.31 21.00 -8.46
C ASP A 409 -5.03 19.69 -8.78
N VAL A 410 -4.37 18.57 -8.47
CA VAL A 410 -4.94 17.22 -8.53
C VAL A 410 -5.00 16.65 -7.12
N PHE A 411 -6.12 16.00 -6.82
CA PHE A 411 -6.37 15.38 -5.53
C PHE A 411 -6.64 13.89 -5.69
N VAL A 412 -6.26 13.11 -4.68
CA VAL A 412 -6.81 11.76 -4.47
C VAL A 412 -7.86 11.83 -3.37
N ILE A 413 -9.00 11.16 -3.56
CA ILE A 413 -10.04 11.03 -2.55
C ILE A 413 -9.70 9.87 -1.64
N SER A 414 -9.72 10.09 -0.33
CA SER A 414 -9.54 9.03 0.66
C SER A 414 -10.31 9.38 1.93
N GLU A 415 -11.05 8.42 2.46
CA GLU A 415 -11.89 8.57 3.65
C GLU A 415 -12.83 9.79 3.55
N GLY A 416 -13.37 10.00 2.34
CA GLY A 416 -14.25 11.13 2.01
C GLY A 416 -13.55 12.50 1.96
N LYS A 417 -12.24 12.60 2.20
CA LYS A 417 -11.44 13.84 2.09
C LYS A 417 -10.67 13.88 0.78
N ARG A 418 -10.28 15.08 0.36
CA ARG A 418 -9.38 15.29 -0.79
C ARG A 418 -7.96 15.56 -0.27
N HIS A 419 -7.00 14.76 -0.71
CA HIS A 419 -5.58 14.92 -0.40
C HIS A 419 -4.88 15.54 -1.59
N LEU A 420 -4.20 16.67 -1.38
CA LEU A 420 -3.46 17.35 -2.45
C LEU A 420 -2.26 16.50 -2.86
N ILE A 421 -2.04 16.38 -4.16
CA ILE A 421 -0.82 15.80 -4.72
C ILE A 421 0.06 16.97 -5.14
N GLU A 422 1.16 17.18 -4.42
CA GLU A 422 1.90 18.45 -4.49
C GLU A 422 2.59 18.69 -5.83
N ASP A 423 2.99 17.61 -6.50
CA ASP A 423 3.79 17.70 -7.71
C ASP A 423 3.63 16.47 -8.63
N GLU A 424 4.01 16.68 -9.90
CA GLU A 424 3.93 15.66 -10.94
C GLU A 424 4.85 14.45 -10.70
N ILE A 425 5.98 14.64 -10.01
CA ILE A 425 6.92 13.56 -9.68
C ILE A 425 6.24 12.64 -8.66
N THR A 426 5.68 13.20 -7.58
CA THR A 426 4.87 12.45 -6.62
C THR A 426 3.74 11.72 -7.32
N PHE A 427 2.97 12.41 -8.17
CA PHE A 427 1.86 11.81 -8.91
C PHE A 427 2.29 10.56 -9.70
N LYS A 428 3.37 10.67 -10.48
CA LYS A 428 3.88 9.55 -11.29
C LYS A 428 4.51 8.44 -10.46
N LEU A 429 5.17 8.78 -9.35
CA LEU A 429 5.80 7.81 -8.45
C LEU A 429 4.78 6.91 -7.75
N TYR A 430 3.56 7.40 -7.54
CA TYR A 430 2.44 6.59 -7.04
C TYR A 430 1.78 5.73 -8.14
N GLY A 431 2.34 5.72 -9.36
CA GLY A 431 1.80 4.95 -10.48
C GLY A 431 0.53 5.54 -11.10
N TRP A 432 0.16 6.77 -10.74
CA TRP A 432 -1.00 7.43 -11.31
C TRP A 432 -0.73 7.99 -12.71
N SER A 433 -1.80 8.12 -13.48
CA SER A 433 -1.76 8.67 -14.83
C SER A 433 -2.84 9.74 -15.03
N PHE A 434 -2.50 10.82 -15.72
CA PHE A 434 -3.39 11.96 -15.92
C PHE A 434 -4.66 11.61 -16.72
N ASP A 435 -4.64 10.53 -17.52
CA ASP A 435 -5.85 10.04 -18.21
C ASP A 435 -6.87 9.40 -17.24
N LYS A 436 -6.47 9.08 -16.02
CA LYS A 436 -7.33 8.56 -14.94
C LYS A 436 -7.90 9.66 -14.05
N VAL A 437 -7.44 10.90 -14.21
CA VAL A 437 -7.95 12.04 -13.44
C VAL A 437 -9.34 12.40 -13.93
N ILE A 438 -10.30 12.42 -13.02
CA ILE A 438 -11.65 12.91 -13.26
C ILE A 438 -11.64 14.44 -13.16
N TRP A 439 -11.65 15.09 -14.31
CA TRP A 439 -11.85 16.53 -14.42
C TRP A 439 -13.34 16.85 -14.25
N THR A 440 -13.67 17.68 -13.27
CA THR A 440 -15.06 18.04 -12.95
C THR A 440 -15.18 19.50 -12.52
N ASN A 441 -16.38 19.93 -12.17
CA ASN A 441 -16.62 21.27 -11.65
C ASN A 441 -16.09 21.43 -10.22
N GLU A 442 -15.69 22.66 -9.88
CA GLU A 442 -15.14 23.00 -8.56
C GLU A 442 -16.06 22.56 -7.40
N ARG A 443 -17.38 22.75 -7.53
CA ARG A 443 -18.33 22.38 -6.48
C ARG A 443 -18.26 20.89 -6.14
N SER A 444 -18.11 20.00 -7.13
CA SER A 444 -17.98 18.55 -6.90
C SER A 444 -16.70 18.19 -6.17
N VAL A 445 -15.57 18.83 -6.49
CA VAL A 445 -14.31 18.66 -5.74
C VAL A 445 -14.45 19.16 -4.31
N LEU A 446 -15.14 20.30 -4.13
CA LEU A 446 -15.33 20.93 -2.82
C LEU A 446 -16.28 20.18 -1.88
N LEU A 447 -17.02 19.16 -2.36
CA LEU A 447 -17.82 18.30 -1.48
C LEU A 447 -16.95 17.49 -0.51
N HIS A 448 -15.69 17.24 -0.87
CA HIS A 448 -14.71 16.54 -0.05
C HIS A 448 -13.91 17.56 0.75
N PRO A 449 -13.93 17.57 2.09
CA PRO A 449 -13.05 18.44 2.88
C PRO A 449 -11.57 18.22 2.51
N LEU A 450 -10.77 19.29 2.53
CA LEU A 450 -9.33 19.18 2.35
C LEU A 450 -8.71 18.42 3.54
N ALA A 451 -7.90 17.40 3.26
CA ALA A 451 -7.12 16.72 4.28
C ALA A 451 -5.97 17.62 4.78
N GLU A 452 -5.54 17.41 6.03
CA GLU A 452 -4.39 18.15 6.59
C GLU A 452 -3.08 17.73 5.92
N GLU A 453 -2.96 16.44 5.59
CA GLU A 453 -1.78 15.86 4.95
C GLU A 453 -1.92 15.87 3.43
N SER A 454 -0.92 16.46 2.77
CA SER A 454 -0.66 16.37 1.34
C SER A 454 0.29 15.22 1.04
N LEU A 455 0.27 14.76 -0.21
CA LEU A 455 1.22 13.78 -0.71
C LEU A 455 2.36 14.51 -1.42
N SER A 456 3.57 14.35 -0.90
CA SER A 456 4.80 14.90 -1.44
C SER A 456 5.93 13.87 -1.43
N THR A 457 7.01 14.18 -2.14
CA THR A 457 8.22 13.36 -2.18
C THR A 457 9.30 13.82 -1.21
N GLU A 458 9.02 14.84 -0.38
CA GLU A 458 9.98 15.28 0.63
C GLU A 458 10.17 14.17 1.66
N LEU A 459 11.34 13.53 1.60
CA LEU A 459 11.77 12.55 2.59
C LEU A 459 11.81 13.23 3.95
N GLU A 460 10.88 12.88 4.83
CA GLU A 460 11.01 13.20 6.25
C GLU A 460 12.35 12.62 6.74
N SER A 461 13.25 13.52 7.12
CA SER A 461 14.61 13.21 7.53
C SER A 461 14.60 12.69 8.97
N GLU A 462 14.00 11.53 9.21
CA GLU A 462 14.18 10.84 10.48
C GLU A 462 15.41 9.93 10.39
N LEU A 463 16.44 10.29 11.16
CA LEU A 463 17.68 9.51 11.29
C LEU A 463 17.33 8.16 11.94
N ILE A 464 17.48 7.07 11.19
CA ILE A 464 17.41 5.73 11.77
C ILE A 464 18.73 5.52 12.51
N ASP A 465 18.66 5.31 13.83
CA ASP A 465 19.82 4.94 14.64
C ASP A 465 20.18 3.49 14.33
N VAL A 466 21.03 3.29 13.33
CA VAL A 466 21.47 1.95 12.89
C VAL A 466 22.57 1.48 13.84
N ALA A 467 22.27 0.51 14.70
CA ALA A 467 23.29 -0.16 15.49
C ALA A 467 24.25 -0.90 14.55
N SER A 468 25.45 -0.36 14.37
CA SER A 468 26.55 -1.07 13.72
C SER A 468 26.95 -2.26 14.60
N TYR A 469 26.93 -3.48 14.06
CA TYR A 469 27.57 -4.63 14.70
C TYR A 469 29.05 -4.72 14.30
#